data_AF-A0A0P4UTJ4-F1
#
_entry.id   AF-A0A0P4UTJ4-F1
#
_cell.length_a   1.000
_cell.length_b   1.000
_cell.length_c   1.000
_cell.angle_alpha   90.00
_cell.angle_beta   90.00
_cell.angle_gamma   90.00
#
_symmetry.space_group_name_H-M   'P 1'
#
loop_
_entity.id
_entity.type
_entity.pdbx_description
1 polymer ?
#
loop_
_entity_poly.entity_id
_entity_poly.type
_entity_poly.pdbx_seq_one_letter_code
_entity_poly.pdbx_strand_id
1 'polypeptide(L)'
;MPPIMLDTPQIFLLIDLNTFFACKPYEWLEFSRVGRCYVPQVVYEELDSWAASRSESMESRIAREFRRLMLESDWELTRSLISTESRPMTRRARLALDVRNSAEDLARSSIGRLVVVVSNDRALIQQVQALNLENLTGIPVSTLLAWSRSKRQPPIVLQHLRSMQTHSLQLLTAGSSRPGISRLESPKSSPRPVYQKSWVDRLLPLLIILGGLAIGWTVAHSLILKNPQTIEQK
;
A
#
# COMPACT_ATOMS: atom_id res chain seq x y z
N MET A 1 27.20 25.81 -14.47
CA MET A 1 26.57 24.47 -14.41
C MET A 1 25.07 24.67 -14.45
N PRO A 2 24.33 24.07 -15.39
CA PRO A 2 22.87 24.08 -15.34
C PRO A 2 22.40 23.29 -14.09
N PRO A 3 21.28 23.69 -13.46
CA PRO A 3 20.70 22.92 -12.37
C PRO A 3 20.27 21.54 -12.87
N ILE A 4 20.66 20.49 -12.15
CA ILE A 4 20.14 19.14 -12.38
C ILE A 4 18.67 19.18 -11.97
N MET A 5 17.77 19.31 -12.95
CA MET A 5 16.34 19.14 -12.74
C MET A 5 16.10 17.66 -12.46
N LEU A 6 15.86 17.31 -11.20
CA LEU A 6 15.35 15.99 -10.86
C LEU A 6 13.87 15.97 -11.23
N ASP A 7 13.55 15.30 -12.33
CA ASP A 7 12.17 15.05 -12.71
C ASP A 7 11.43 14.38 -11.56
N THR A 8 10.22 14.87 -11.27
CA THR A 8 9.39 14.29 -10.20
C THR A 8 9.04 12.85 -10.61
N PRO A 9 9.24 11.85 -9.72
CA PRO A 9 8.91 10.47 -10.02
C PRO A 9 7.49 10.33 -10.56
N GLN A 10 7.35 9.61 -11.68
CA GLN A 10 6.02 9.32 -12.24
C GLN A 10 5.22 8.45 -11.27
N ILE A 11 3.91 8.67 -11.22
CA ILE A 11 2.98 7.90 -10.39
C ILE A 11 2.37 6.76 -11.19
N PHE A 12 2.51 5.55 -10.66
CA PHE A 12 1.82 4.35 -11.14
C PHE A 12 0.75 3.95 -10.13
N LEU A 13 -0.51 3.88 -10.55
CA LEU A 13 -1.63 3.48 -9.72
C LEU A 13 -1.93 2.00 -9.95
N LEU A 14 -1.83 1.16 -8.93
CA LEU A 14 -2.23 -0.25 -9.01
C LEU A 14 -3.60 -0.44 -8.35
N ILE A 15 -4.60 -0.82 -9.15
CA ILE A 15 -6.01 -0.81 -8.75
C ILE A 15 -6.47 -2.21 -8.32
N ASP A 16 -6.86 -2.34 -7.04
CA ASP A 16 -7.48 -3.57 -6.49
C ASP A 16 -8.93 -3.76 -6.95
N LEU A 17 -9.43 -5.01 -6.92
CA LEU A 17 -10.80 -5.37 -7.28
C LEU A 17 -11.84 -4.55 -6.50
N ASN A 18 -11.65 -4.39 -5.19
CA ASN A 18 -12.60 -3.66 -4.34
C ASN A 18 -12.70 -2.18 -4.74
N THR A 19 -11.67 -1.62 -5.38
CA THR A 19 -11.67 -0.23 -5.84
C THR A 19 -12.65 -0.02 -6.98
N PHE A 20 -12.77 -0.98 -7.91
CA PHE A 20 -13.77 -0.92 -8.97
C PHE A 20 -15.19 -0.92 -8.43
N PHE A 21 -15.47 -1.76 -7.44
CA PHE A 21 -16.80 -1.83 -6.82
C PHE A 21 -17.12 -0.63 -5.91
N ALA A 22 -16.10 0.07 -5.40
CA ALA A 22 -16.27 1.25 -4.57
C ALA A 22 -16.43 2.56 -5.36
N CYS A 23 -16.20 2.54 -6.67
CA CYS A 23 -16.20 3.71 -7.54
C CYS A 23 -17.25 3.62 -8.64
N LYS A 24 -17.66 4.77 -9.15
CA LYS A 24 -18.50 4.84 -10.34
C LYS A 24 -17.62 4.81 -11.58
N PRO A 25 -18.09 4.26 -12.72
CA PRO A 25 -17.28 4.13 -13.93
C PRO A 25 -16.63 5.43 -14.41
N TYR A 26 -17.34 6.56 -14.34
CA TYR A 26 -16.80 7.86 -14.74
C TYR A 26 -15.64 8.34 -13.84
N GLU A 27 -15.52 7.84 -12.62
CA GLU A 27 -14.44 8.21 -11.71
C GLU A 27 -13.12 7.53 -12.11
N TRP A 28 -13.17 6.38 -12.78
CA TRP A 28 -11.98 5.68 -13.26
C TRP A 28 -11.22 6.50 -14.31
N LEU A 29 -11.93 7.25 -15.15
CA LEU A 29 -11.33 8.16 -16.14
C LEU A 29 -10.49 9.26 -15.49
N GLU A 30 -10.87 9.68 -14.28
CA GLU A 30 -10.14 10.70 -13.52
C GLU A 30 -8.82 10.14 -12.93
N PHE A 31 -8.69 8.82 -12.79
CA PHE A 31 -7.47 8.21 -12.24
C PHE A 31 -6.29 8.33 -13.20
N SER A 32 -6.52 8.26 -14.51
CA SER A 32 -5.49 8.48 -15.53
C SER A 32 -4.88 9.89 -15.47
N ARG A 33 -5.59 10.87 -14.88
CA ARG A 33 -5.06 12.23 -14.65
C ARG A 33 -4.11 12.31 -13.46
N VAL A 34 -4.19 11.34 -12.55
CA VAL A 34 -3.33 11.24 -11.36
C VAL A 34 -2.01 10.54 -11.71
N GLY A 35 -2.08 9.48 -12.52
CA GLY A 35 -0.93 8.70 -12.92
C GLY A 35 -1.30 7.60 -13.90
N ARG A 36 -0.31 6.82 -14.31
CA ARG A 36 -0.54 5.69 -15.20
C ARG A 36 -1.21 4.56 -14.43
N CYS A 37 -2.33 4.05 -14.94
CA CYS A 37 -3.14 3.07 -14.25
C CYS A 37 -2.77 1.65 -14.66
N TYR A 38 -2.63 0.80 -13.65
CA TYR A 38 -2.30 -0.61 -13.75
C TYR A 38 -3.37 -1.45 -13.05
N VAL A 39 -3.69 -2.59 -13.64
CA VAL A 39 -4.60 -3.58 -13.06
C VAL A 39 -3.86 -4.91 -12.94
N PRO A 40 -3.83 -5.53 -11.75
CA PRO A 40 -3.30 -6.89 -11.62
C PRO A 40 -4.01 -7.86 -12.55
N GLN A 41 -3.27 -8.72 -13.25
CA GLN A 41 -3.85 -9.72 -14.16
C GLN A 41 -4.96 -10.53 -13.48
N VAL A 42 -4.75 -10.96 -12.23
CA VAL A 42 -5.76 -11.70 -11.44
C VAL A 42 -7.03 -10.90 -11.16
N VAL A 43 -6.94 -9.57 -11.02
CA VAL A 43 -8.10 -8.68 -10.82
C VAL A 43 -8.85 -8.53 -12.14
N TYR A 44 -8.12 -8.42 -13.25
CA TYR A 44 -8.71 -8.40 -14.58
C TYR A 44 -9.47 -9.70 -14.87
N GLU A 45 -8.88 -10.86 -14.59
CA GLU A 45 -9.52 -12.18 -14.79
C GLU A 45 -10.78 -12.34 -13.93
N GLU A 46 -10.74 -11.86 -12.68
CA GLU A 46 -11.91 -11.77 -11.83
C GLU A 46 -12.99 -10.90 -12.51
N LEU A 47 -12.70 -9.66 -12.89
CA LEU A 47 -13.67 -8.80 -13.57
C LEU A 47 -14.17 -9.43 -14.89
N ASP A 48 -13.32 -10.07 -15.67
CA ASP A 48 -13.70 -10.71 -16.93
C ASP A 48 -14.71 -11.83 -16.71
N SER A 49 -14.51 -12.64 -15.66
CA SER A 49 -15.45 -13.70 -15.28
C SER A 49 -16.83 -13.15 -14.89
N TRP A 50 -16.88 -12.02 -14.18
CA TRP A 50 -18.14 -11.35 -13.83
C TRP A 50 -18.79 -10.68 -15.04
N ALA A 51 -18.00 -10.16 -15.98
CA ALA A 51 -18.48 -9.54 -17.21
C ALA A 51 -19.07 -10.57 -18.19
N ALA A 52 -18.49 -11.78 -18.24
CA ALA A 52 -18.96 -12.89 -19.06
C ALA A 52 -20.25 -13.54 -18.51
N SER A 53 -20.55 -13.34 -17.24
CA SER A 53 -21.80 -13.80 -16.62
C SER A 53 -23.02 -13.10 -17.24
N ARG A 54 -24.11 -13.86 -17.42
CA ARG A 54 -25.43 -13.34 -17.82
C ARG A 54 -26.19 -12.65 -16.66
N SER A 55 -25.57 -12.56 -15.48
CA SER A 55 -26.13 -11.88 -14.33
C SER A 55 -26.30 -10.38 -14.60
N GLU A 56 -27.39 -9.80 -14.10
CA GLU A 56 -27.64 -8.35 -14.05
C GLU A 56 -27.30 -7.76 -12.67
N SER A 57 -26.51 -8.48 -11.87
CA SER A 57 -25.99 -7.98 -10.60
C SER A 57 -25.13 -6.72 -10.82
N MET A 58 -25.04 -5.92 -9.76
CA MET A 58 -24.28 -4.66 -9.79
C MET A 58 -22.83 -4.91 -10.23
N GLU A 59 -22.22 -5.96 -9.72
CA GLU A 59 -20.84 -6.33 -10.02
C GLU A 59 -20.66 -6.77 -11.47
N SER A 60 -21.60 -7.54 -12.05
CA SER A 60 -21.56 -7.89 -13.48
C SER A 60 -21.71 -6.66 -14.37
N ARG A 61 -22.55 -5.69 -13.97
CA ARG A 61 -22.66 -4.41 -14.68
C ARG A 61 -21.35 -3.61 -14.61
N ILE A 62 -20.78 -3.46 -13.41
CA ILE A 62 -19.49 -2.77 -13.20
C ILE A 62 -18.37 -3.44 -14.01
N ALA A 63 -18.32 -4.77 -14.00
CA ALA A 63 -17.33 -5.54 -14.75
C ALA A 63 -17.45 -5.33 -16.27
N ARG A 64 -18.68 -5.27 -16.81
CA ARG A 64 -18.91 -4.96 -18.24
C ARG A 64 -18.47 -3.54 -18.59
N GLU A 65 -18.74 -2.55 -17.73
CA GLU A 65 -18.23 -1.18 -17.93
C GLU A 65 -16.70 -1.14 -17.90
N PHE A 66 -16.07 -1.84 -16.95
CA PHE A 66 -14.62 -1.92 -16.89
C PHE A 66 -14.03 -2.59 -18.14
N ARG A 67 -14.66 -3.63 -18.66
CA ARG A 67 -14.23 -4.27 -19.91
C ARG A 67 -14.24 -3.29 -21.09
N ARG A 68 -15.23 -2.40 -21.17
CA ARG A 68 -15.27 -1.32 -22.18
C ARG A 68 -14.16 -0.30 -21.95
N LEU A 69 -13.94 0.12 -20.70
CA LEU A 69 -12.83 1.02 -20.33
C LEU A 69 -11.49 0.48 -20.82
N MET A 70 -11.21 -0.81 -20.62
CA MET A 70 -9.95 -1.44 -21.05
C MET A 70 -9.72 -1.41 -22.57
N LEU A 71 -10.78 -1.29 -23.38
CA LEU A 71 -10.66 -1.18 -24.84
C LEU A 71 -10.34 0.26 -25.30
N GLU A 72 -10.72 1.26 -24.50
CA GLU A 72 -10.69 2.67 -24.87
C GLU A 72 -9.64 3.49 -24.10
N SER A 73 -8.94 2.88 -23.14
CA SER A 73 -8.01 3.57 -22.24
C SER A 73 -6.59 3.04 -22.33
N ASP A 74 -5.63 3.83 -21.85
CA ASP A 74 -4.21 3.45 -21.74
C ASP A 74 -3.88 2.67 -20.45
N TRP A 75 -4.88 1.99 -19.87
CA TRP A 75 -4.68 1.18 -18.67
C TRP A 75 -3.93 -0.10 -19.02
N GLU A 76 -2.93 -0.46 -18.21
CA GLU A 76 -2.07 -1.60 -18.47
C GLU A 76 -2.33 -2.74 -17.48
N LEU A 77 -2.20 -3.99 -17.94
CA LEU A 77 -2.20 -5.14 -17.05
C LEU A 77 -0.79 -5.36 -16.50
N THR A 78 -0.66 -5.64 -15.20
CA THR A 78 0.63 -6.14 -14.68
C THR A 78 0.84 -7.58 -15.10
N ARG A 79 2.11 -8.02 -15.12
CA ARG A 79 2.42 -9.42 -15.36
C ARG A 79 1.82 -10.29 -14.26
N SER A 80 1.39 -11.49 -14.63
CA SER A 80 0.86 -12.46 -13.68
C SER A 80 2.01 -13.13 -12.92
N LEU A 81 2.06 -12.88 -11.62
CA LEU A 81 2.84 -13.68 -10.69
C LEU A 81 1.86 -14.55 -9.91
N ILE A 82 1.58 -15.73 -10.43
CA ILE A 82 0.72 -16.71 -9.74
C ILE A 82 1.39 -17.08 -8.43
N SER A 83 0.76 -16.75 -7.30
CA SER A 83 1.25 -17.20 -6.00
C SER A 83 1.24 -18.73 -5.93
N THR A 84 2.40 -19.32 -5.63
CA THR A 84 2.54 -20.77 -5.39
C THR A 84 2.21 -21.16 -3.95
N GLU A 85 1.60 -20.26 -3.16
CA GLU A 85 1.28 -20.52 -1.76
C GLU A 85 0.29 -21.69 -1.64
N SER A 86 0.74 -22.79 -1.03
CA SER A 86 -0.03 -24.04 -0.90
C SER A 86 -0.97 -24.05 0.31
N ARG A 87 -0.93 -23.03 1.18
CA ARG A 87 -1.78 -22.97 2.38
C ARG A 87 -3.24 -22.75 1.98
N PRO A 88 -4.21 -23.43 2.61
CA PRO A 88 -5.63 -23.14 2.41
C PRO A 88 -5.91 -21.67 2.77
N MET A 89 -6.42 -20.93 1.81
CA MET A 89 -6.73 -19.51 1.92
C MET A 89 -8.07 -19.23 1.26
N THR A 90 -8.79 -18.24 1.80
CA THR A 90 -10.04 -17.78 1.19
C THR A 90 -9.73 -17.12 -0.16
N ARG A 91 -10.70 -17.09 -1.07
CA ARG A 91 -10.56 -16.41 -2.38
C ARG A 91 -10.11 -14.96 -2.21
N ARG A 92 -10.70 -14.24 -1.24
CA ARG A 92 -10.32 -12.85 -0.92
C ARG A 92 -8.86 -12.74 -0.46
N ALA A 93 -8.42 -13.62 0.43
CA ALA A 93 -7.04 -13.61 0.92
C ALA A 93 -6.03 -13.93 -0.20
N ARG A 94 -6.38 -14.87 -1.09
CA ARG A 94 -5.57 -15.18 -2.28
C ARG A 94 -5.45 -13.98 -3.20
N LEU A 95 -6.56 -13.34 -3.54
CA LEU A 95 -6.56 -12.17 -4.40
C LEU A 95 -5.72 -11.03 -3.80
N ALA A 96 -5.86 -10.75 -2.49
CA ALA A 96 -5.05 -9.75 -1.81
C ALA A 96 -3.54 -10.08 -1.89
N LEU A 97 -3.17 -11.34 -1.71
CA LEU A 97 -1.78 -11.80 -1.83
C LEU A 97 -1.24 -11.59 -3.26
N ASP A 98 -2.02 -11.93 -4.27
CA ASP A 98 -1.62 -11.77 -5.67
C ASP A 98 -1.52 -10.28 -6.08
N VAL A 99 -2.40 -9.43 -5.56
CA VAL A 99 -2.31 -7.96 -5.72
C VAL A 99 -1.05 -7.42 -5.06
N ARG A 100 -0.73 -7.87 -3.84
CA ARG A 100 0.51 -7.50 -3.13
C ARG A 100 1.74 -7.90 -3.95
N ASN A 101 1.78 -9.13 -4.47
CA ASN A 101 2.89 -9.63 -5.30
C ASN A 101 3.04 -8.81 -6.59
N SER A 102 1.91 -8.47 -7.24
CA SER A 102 1.90 -7.62 -8.43
C SER A 102 2.45 -6.22 -8.13
N ALA A 103 2.14 -5.67 -6.95
CA ALA A 103 2.66 -4.37 -6.51
C ALA A 103 4.17 -4.40 -6.26
N GLU A 104 4.65 -5.45 -5.63
CA GLU A 104 6.08 -5.67 -5.41
C GLU A 104 6.84 -5.76 -6.73
N ASP A 105 6.36 -6.59 -7.66
CA ASP A 105 6.98 -6.77 -8.97
C ASP A 105 7.02 -5.45 -9.76
N LEU A 106 5.87 -4.76 -9.83
CA LEU A 106 5.77 -3.48 -10.53
C LEU A 106 6.72 -2.43 -9.93
N ALA A 107 6.84 -2.38 -8.60
CA ALA A 107 7.76 -1.46 -7.92
C ALA A 107 9.22 -1.80 -8.24
N ARG A 108 9.59 -3.09 -8.21
CA ARG A 108 10.95 -3.55 -8.53
C ARG A 108 11.31 -3.33 -10.01
N SER A 109 10.33 -3.47 -10.91
CA SER A 109 10.54 -3.27 -12.35
C SER A 109 10.50 -1.80 -12.80
N SER A 110 10.07 -0.88 -11.93
CA SER A 110 9.81 0.53 -12.26
C SER A 110 10.65 1.48 -11.40
N ILE A 111 11.97 1.32 -11.47
CA ILE A 111 12.92 2.19 -10.75
C ILE A 111 12.68 3.65 -11.13
N GLY A 112 12.66 4.54 -10.14
CA GLY A 112 12.40 5.97 -10.33
C GLY A 112 10.93 6.35 -10.50
N ARG A 113 10.01 5.38 -10.38
CA ARG A 113 8.55 5.63 -10.35
C ARG A 113 7.96 5.18 -9.03
N LEU A 114 6.97 5.92 -8.53
CA LEU A 114 6.25 5.58 -7.30
C LEU A 114 5.02 4.77 -7.64
N VAL A 115 4.96 3.53 -7.14
CA VAL A 115 3.79 2.67 -7.22
C VAL A 115 2.89 2.94 -6.01
N VAL A 116 1.61 3.19 -6.29
CA VAL A 116 0.58 3.47 -5.29
C VAL A 116 -0.51 2.42 -5.43
N VAL A 117 -0.59 1.50 -4.47
CA VAL A 117 -1.68 0.51 -4.39
C VAL A 117 -2.93 1.19 -3.84
N VAL A 118 -4.05 1.03 -4.55
CA VAL A 118 -5.32 1.65 -4.20
C VAL A 118 -6.29 0.55 -3.80
N SER A 119 -6.62 0.49 -2.51
CA SER A 119 -7.56 -0.50 -1.96
C SER A 119 -8.21 0.01 -0.67
N ASN A 120 -9.45 -0.41 -0.40
CA ASN A 120 -10.06 -0.22 0.92
C ASN A 120 -9.74 -1.37 1.89
N ASP A 121 -9.02 -2.41 1.44
CA ASP A 121 -8.54 -3.48 2.30
C ASP A 121 -7.33 -3.02 3.11
N ARG A 122 -7.57 -2.74 4.41
CA ARG A 122 -6.52 -2.28 5.32
C ARG A 122 -5.41 -3.31 5.51
N ALA A 123 -5.73 -4.60 5.48
CA ALA A 123 -4.74 -5.66 5.62
C ALA A 123 -3.81 -5.68 4.41
N LEU A 124 -4.35 -5.52 3.20
CA LEU A 124 -3.54 -5.38 1.98
C LEU A 124 -2.60 -4.17 2.05
N ILE A 125 -3.10 -2.99 2.43
CA ILE A 125 -2.25 -1.79 2.57
C ILE A 125 -1.12 -2.03 3.57
N GLN A 126 -1.41 -2.64 4.73
CA GLN A 126 -0.40 -2.97 5.73
C GLN A 126 0.65 -3.95 5.20
N GLN A 127 0.22 -4.97 4.44
CA GLN A 127 1.15 -5.93 3.82
C GLN A 127 2.06 -5.25 2.78
N VAL A 128 1.51 -4.34 1.97
CA VAL A 128 2.27 -3.55 0.99
C VAL A 128 3.31 -2.68 1.70
N GLN A 129 2.94 -2.00 2.78
CA GLN A 129 3.86 -1.19 3.58
C GLN A 129 4.96 -2.05 4.24
N ALA A 130 4.62 -3.27 4.68
CA ALA A 130 5.58 -4.19 5.30
C ALA A 130 6.67 -4.70 4.33
N LEU A 131 6.50 -4.55 3.01
CA LEU A 131 7.55 -4.83 2.03
C LEU A 131 8.73 -3.87 2.14
N ASN A 132 8.54 -2.70 2.76
CA ASN A 132 9.58 -1.68 2.97
C ASN A 132 10.33 -1.28 1.69
N LEU A 133 9.60 -1.18 0.56
CA LEU A 133 10.15 -0.67 -0.70
C LEU A 133 9.97 0.85 -0.77
N GLU A 134 11.05 1.57 -1.08
CA GLU A 134 11.07 3.04 -1.08
C GLU A 134 10.06 3.66 -2.07
N ASN A 135 9.86 2.98 -3.20
CA ASN A 135 9.02 3.44 -4.30
C ASN A 135 7.64 2.73 -4.34
N LEU A 136 7.16 2.26 -3.19
CA LEU A 136 5.86 1.60 -3.06
C LEU A 136 5.11 2.12 -1.83
N THR A 137 3.83 2.43 -2.02
CA THR A 137 2.95 2.81 -0.91
C THR A 137 1.50 2.37 -1.19
N GLY A 138 0.64 2.45 -0.17
CA GLY A 138 -0.78 2.12 -0.29
C GLY A 138 -1.66 3.26 0.23
N ILE A 139 -2.78 3.51 -0.46
CA ILE A 139 -3.78 4.51 -0.06
C ILE A 139 -5.21 3.95 -0.17
N PRO A 140 -6.16 4.44 0.65
CA PRO A 140 -7.56 4.08 0.50
C PRO A 140 -8.18 4.75 -0.74
N VAL A 141 -9.27 4.17 -1.24
CA VAL A 141 -9.97 4.65 -2.44
C VAL A 141 -10.46 6.09 -2.26
N SER A 142 -10.93 6.44 -1.06
CA SER A 142 -11.36 7.79 -0.73
C SER A 142 -10.24 8.83 -0.89
N THR A 143 -9.00 8.46 -0.57
CA THR A 143 -7.83 9.32 -0.76
C THR A 143 -7.52 9.52 -2.24
N LEU A 144 -7.62 8.46 -3.08
CA LEU A 144 -7.47 8.62 -4.53
C LEU A 144 -8.55 9.51 -5.12
N LEU A 145 -9.82 9.33 -4.73
CA LEU A 145 -10.93 10.17 -5.20
C LEU A 145 -10.77 11.63 -4.81
N ALA A 146 -10.31 11.91 -3.59
CA ALA A 146 -10.01 13.27 -3.16
C ALA A 146 -8.84 13.87 -3.97
N TRP A 147 -7.82 13.06 -4.24
CA TRP A 147 -6.65 13.47 -5.03
C TRP A 147 -7.05 13.78 -6.48
N SER A 148 -7.79 12.90 -7.15
CA SER A 148 -8.18 13.10 -8.55
C SER A 148 -9.02 14.36 -8.76
N ARG A 149 -9.92 14.67 -7.81
CA ARG A 149 -10.77 15.86 -7.86
C ARG A 149 -10.06 17.15 -7.51
N SER A 150 -9.22 17.15 -6.47
CA SER A 150 -8.61 18.36 -5.93
C SER A 150 -7.24 18.69 -6.54
N LYS A 151 -6.62 17.73 -7.23
CA LYS A 151 -5.23 17.77 -7.69
C LYS A 151 -4.20 17.94 -6.56
N ARG A 152 -4.61 17.87 -5.29
CA ARG A 152 -3.70 17.91 -4.14
C ARG A 152 -3.22 16.49 -3.84
N GLN A 153 -1.91 16.29 -3.94
CA GLN A 153 -1.27 15.01 -3.66
C GLN A 153 -1.44 14.64 -2.17
N PRO A 154 -1.73 13.36 -1.85
CA PRO A 154 -1.80 12.89 -0.48
C PRO A 154 -0.46 13.08 0.25
N PRO A 155 -0.46 13.40 1.56
CA PRO A 155 0.76 13.58 2.33
C PRO A 155 1.71 12.38 2.26
N ILE A 156 1.17 11.16 2.29
CA ILE A 156 1.96 9.93 2.19
C ILE A 156 2.66 9.80 0.84
N VAL A 157 1.99 10.17 -0.25
CA VAL A 157 2.59 10.18 -1.59
C VAL A 157 3.70 11.22 -1.66
N LEU A 158 3.47 12.44 -1.16
CA LEU A 158 4.48 13.50 -1.10
C LEU A 158 5.71 13.08 -0.29
N GLN A 159 5.52 12.37 0.82
CA GLN A 159 6.61 11.86 1.64
C GLN A 159 7.49 10.88 0.86
N HIS A 160 6.88 9.90 0.16
CA HIS A 160 7.62 8.95 -0.67
C HIS A 160 8.35 9.63 -1.83
N LEU A 161 7.70 10.56 -2.54
CA LEU A 161 8.33 11.32 -3.62
C LEU A 161 9.57 12.08 -3.15
N ARG A 162 9.50 12.75 -1.99
CA ARG A 162 10.65 13.44 -1.40
C ARG A 162 11.75 12.47 -1.00
N SER A 163 11.41 11.34 -0.40
CA SER A 163 12.38 10.31 -0.02
C SER A 163 13.16 9.80 -1.23
N MET A 164 12.46 9.49 -2.33
CA MET A 164 13.08 9.05 -3.57
C MET A 164 14.01 10.12 -4.18
N GLN A 165 13.59 11.39 -4.14
CA GLN A 165 14.41 12.51 -4.62
C GLN A 165 15.68 12.68 -3.77
N THR A 166 15.58 12.59 -2.45
CA THR A 166 16.75 12.70 -1.56
C THR A 166 17.73 11.55 -1.76
N HIS A 167 17.24 10.32 -1.94
CA HIS A 167 18.10 9.16 -2.19
C HIS A 167 18.83 9.30 -3.55
N SER A 168 18.12 9.76 -4.58
CA SER A 168 18.71 10.04 -5.90
C SER A 168 19.82 11.10 -5.83
N LEU A 169 19.62 12.17 -5.06
CA LEU A 169 20.64 13.20 -4.84
C LEU A 169 21.89 12.66 -4.13
N GLN A 170 21.71 11.80 -3.13
CA GLN A 170 22.83 11.20 -2.39
C GLN A 170 23.71 10.31 -3.28
N LEU A 171 23.10 9.54 -4.19
CA LEU A 171 23.86 8.71 -5.13
C LEU A 171 24.68 9.55 -6.11
N LEU A 172 24.15 10.69 -6.56
CA LEU A 172 24.86 11.61 -7.44
C LEU A 172 26.03 12.32 -6.74
N THR A 173 25.88 12.69 -5.46
CA THR A 173 26.96 13.33 -4.69
C THR A 173 28.04 12.33 -4.25
N ALA A 174 27.66 11.10 -3.92
CA ALA A 174 28.62 10.04 -3.58
C ALA A 174 29.49 9.61 -4.78
N GLY A 175 28.93 9.57 -5.99
CA GLY A 175 29.66 9.25 -7.23
C GLY A 175 30.67 10.31 -7.69
N SER A 176 30.62 11.53 -7.13
CA SER A 176 31.53 12.64 -7.46
C SER A 176 32.83 12.65 -6.63
N SER A 177 32.94 11.76 -5.64
CA SER A 177 34.15 11.65 -4.81
C SER A 177 35.16 10.72 -5.49
N ARG A 178 35.97 11.24 -6.42
CA ARG A 178 37.22 10.59 -6.88
C ARG A 178 38.06 10.21 -5.64
N PRO A 179 38.48 8.95 -5.45
CA PRO A 179 39.54 8.66 -4.52
C PRO A 179 40.84 9.19 -5.14
N GLY A 180 41.29 10.36 -4.68
CA GLY A 180 42.69 10.74 -4.79
C GLY A 180 43.51 9.63 -4.16
N ILE A 181 44.44 9.06 -4.92
CA ILE A 181 45.39 8.07 -4.48
C ILE A 181 46.28 8.72 -3.43
N SER A 182 45.87 8.62 -2.17
CA SER A 182 46.68 8.97 -1.00
C SER A 182 47.29 7.69 -0.48
N ARG A 183 48.52 7.47 -0.93
CA ARG A 183 49.66 6.91 -0.20
C ARG A 183 49.36 5.91 0.94
N LEU A 184 49.82 4.69 0.68
CA LEU A 184 50.02 3.58 1.58
C LEU A 184 50.70 3.99 2.91
N GLU A 185 49.96 3.95 4.02
CA GLU A 185 50.52 3.78 5.37
C GLU A 185 49.65 2.80 6.16
N SER A 186 50.28 1.69 6.54
CA SER A 186 49.89 0.82 7.66
C SER A 186 50.78 1.18 8.85
N PRO A 187 50.61 0.68 10.10
CA PRO A 187 49.51 -0.10 10.69
C PRO A 187 49.08 0.41 12.11
N LYS A 188 47.90 0.03 12.65
CA LYS A 188 47.76 -0.43 14.06
C LYS A 188 46.34 -0.87 14.50
N SER A 189 46.32 -2.10 15.01
CA SER A 189 45.56 -2.65 16.16
C SER A 189 44.07 -2.31 16.37
N SER A 190 43.27 -3.38 16.35
CA SER A 190 41.99 -3.60 17.05
C SER A 190 42.02 -3.13 18.53
N PRO A 191 40.86 -2.78 19.15
CA PRO A 191 39.92 -3.79 19.65
C PRO A 191 38.43 -3.51 19.38
N ARG A 192 37.68 -4.58 19.16
CA ARG A 192 36.21 -4.63 19.21
C ARG A 192 35.70 -4.28 20.61
N PRO A 193 34.58 -3.54 20.72
CA PRO A 193 33.61 -3.80 21.77
C PRO A 193 32.46 -4.64 21.19
N VAL A 194 32.31 -5.80 21.83
CA VAL A 194 31.16 -6.69 21.76
C VAL A 194 30.06 -6.12 22.67
N TYR A 195 28.83 -6.15 22.17
CA TYR A 195 27.56 -6.14 22.92
C TYR A 195 27.04 -4.82 23.50
N GLN A 196 25.87 -4.40 23.02
CA GLN A 196 24.87 -3.76 23.88
C GLN A 196 23.46 -4.20 23.45
N LYS A 197 23.08 -5.42 23.84
CA LYS A 197 21.67 -5.83 23.85
C LYS A 197 21.12 -5.44 25.22
N SER A 198 20.51 -4.26 25.27
CA SER A 198 19.89 -3.73 26.48
C SER A 198 18.58 -4.46 26.77
N TRP A 199 18.44 -4.97 27.98
CA TRP A 199 17.29 -5.72 28.51
C TRP A 199 15.97 -4.92 28.67
N VAL A 200 15.98 -3.60 28.43
CA VAL A 200 14.83 -2.73 28.73
C VAL A 200 13.68 -2.92 27.75
N ASP A 201 13.94 -3.43 26.55
CA ASP A 201 12.90 -3.62 25.52
C ASP A 201 11.96 -4.81 25.80
N ARG A 202 12.22 -5.60 26.85
CA ARG A 202 11.36 -6.74 27.25
C ARG A 202 10.32 -6.40 28.32
N LEU A 203 10.31 -5.20 28.90
CA LEU A 203 9.39 -4.83 29.98
C LEU A 203 8.22 -3.92 29.54
N LEU A 204 8.25 -3.35 28.34
CA LEU A 204 7.16 -2.48 27.88
C LEU A 204 5.81 -3.17 27.57
N PRO A 205 5.70 -4.45 27.14
CA PRO A 205 4.38 -5.01 26.82
C PRO A 205 3.59 -5.48 28.06
N LEU A 206 4.19 -5.54 29.26
CA LEU A 206 3.50 -6.02 30.47
C LEU A 206 2.69 -4.93 31.20
N LEU A 207 3.01 -3.65 31.03
CA LEU A 207 2.26 -2.56 31.67
C LEU A 207 0.96 -2.17 30.93
N ILE A 208 0.87 -2.43 29.62
CA ILE A 208 -0.35 -2.12 28.84
C ILE A 208 -1.47 -3.13 29.12
N ILE A 209 -1.13 -4.38 29.44
CA ILE A 209 -2.12 -5.44 29.72
C ILE A 209 -2.85 -5.19 31.06
N LEU A 210 -2.18 -4.58 32.05
CA LEU A 210 -2.80 -4.25 33.35
C LEU A 210 -3.70 -3.00 33.30
N GLY A 211 -3.44 -2.04 32.40
CA GLY A 211 -4.26 -0.83 32.26
C GLY A 211 -5.62 -1.06 31.59
N GLY A 212 -5.73 -2.05 30.70
CA GLY A 212 -6.96 -2.32 29.94
C GLY A 212 -8.09 -2.95 30.77
N LEU A 213 -7.77 -3.68 31.84
CA LEU A 213 -8.77 -4.38 32.67
C LEU A 213 -9.53 -3.44 33.62
N ALA A 214 -8.94 -2.30 34.01
CA ALA A 214 -9.61 -1.34 34.91
C ALA A 214 -10.70 -0.50 34.20
N ILE A 215 -10.54 -0.22 32.91
CA ILE A 215 -11.47 0.61 32.13
C ILE A 215 -12.70 -0.21 31.68
N GLY A 216 -12.54 -1.51 31.44
CA GLY A 216 -13.66 -2.39 31.09
C GLY A 216 -14.67 -2.58 32.23
N TRP A 217 -14.22 -2.61 33.48
CA TRP A 217 -15.09 -2.85 34.64
C TRP A 217 -16.02 -1.67 34.96
N THR A 218 -15.57 -0.43 34.73
CA THR A 218 -16.39 0.77 35.02
C THR A 218 -17.53 0.95 34.03
N VAL A 219 -17.33 0.57 32.75
CA VAL A 219 -18.36 0.68 31.70
C VAL A 219 -19.43 -0.41 31.86
N ALA A 220 -19.05 -1.64 32.19
CA ALA A 220 -20.00 -2.74 32.41
C ALA A 220 -20.92 -2.49 33.63
N HIS A 221 -20.38 -1.91 34.71
CA HIS A 221 -21.18 -1.62 35.91
C HIS A 221 -22.22 -0.50 35.70
N SER A 222 -21.96 0.45 34.79
CA SER A 222 -22.88 1.54 34.48
C SER A 222 -24.12 1.09 33.67
N LEU A 223 -23.98 0.02 32.88
CA LEU A 223 -25.08 -0.52 32.07
C LEU A 223 -26.04 -1.41 32.88
N ILE A 224 -25.57 -2.07 33.93
CA ILE A 224 -26.38 -2.94 34.79
C ILE A 224 -27.29 -2.12 35.73
N LEU A 225 -26.88 -0.91 36.12
CA LEU A 225 -27.66 -0.05 37.03
C LEU A 225 -28.79 0.73 36.33
N LYS A 226 -28.87 0.72 34.99
CA LYS A 226 -29.87 1.50 34.23
C LYS A 226 -31.15 0.76 33.87
N ASN A 227 -31.30 -0.51 34.24
CA ASN A 227 -32.51 -1.27 33.92
C ASN A 227 -33.06 -2.10 35.10
N PRO A 228 -33.62 -1.46 36.14
CA PRO A 228 -34.62 -2.11 36.96
C PRO A 228 -36.01 -1.81 36.37
N GLN A 229 -36.92 -2.80 36.40
CA GLN A 229 -38.35 -2.72 36.06
C GLN A 229 -38.73 -3.12 34.62
N THR A 230 -38.73 -4.42 34.34
CA THR A 230 -39.79 -5.04 33.52
C THR A 230 -39.88 -6.55 33.80
N ILE A 231 -40.02 -6.93 35.07
CA ILE A 231 -40.49 -8.27 35.43
C ILE A 231 -41.38 -8.14 36.66
N GLU A 232 -42.70 -8.13 36.43
CA GLU A 232 -43.76 -8.81 37.21
C GLU A 232 -45.11 -8.44 36.55
N GLN A 233 -45.73 -9.36 35.79
CA GLN A 233 -46.79 -10.28 36.25
C GLN A 233 -48.04 -9.59 36.83
N LYS A 234 -49.12 -9.47 36.05
CA LYS A 234 -50.38 -10.25 36.16
C LYS A 234 -51.48 -9.63 35.31
#